data_AF-A0A932ZXK1-F1
#
_entry.id   AF-A0A932ZXK1-F1
#
_cell.length_a   1.000
_cell.length_b   1.000
_cell.length_c   1.000
_cell.angle_alpha   90.00
_cell.angle_beta   90.00
_cell.angle_gamma   90.00
#
_symmetry.space_group_name_H-M   'P 1'
#
loop_
_entity.id
_entity.type
_entity.pdbx_description
1 polymer ?
#
loop_
_entity_poly.entity_id
_entity_poly.type
_entity_poly.pdbx_seq_one_letter_code
_entity_poly.pdbx_strand_id
1 'polypeptide(L)'
;MIRFLFHVLFFIILLIFQVSFIFALPYPLDRTPLVLVVTVYLYQYTNNMTVWWWLLGYGIVLDILAISVAPFEIFSYALACVTMILLVSHVFTNRSFYGITATALLTLMVLMISELLLIGVTHLFSSEVFVWKNVVFSQLWGMFFASMALLFVFPLFRKMRMVVSKTLLERF
;
A
#
# COMPACT_ATOMS: atom_id res chain seq x y z
N MET A 1 -6.86 24.11 -4.73
CA MET A 1 -7.31 23.84 -3.34
C MET A 1 -8.30 22.69 -3.23
N ILE A 2 -9.49 22.76 -3.86
CA ILE A 2 -10.54 21.74 -3.70
C ILE A 2 -10.06 20.30 -4.01
N ARG A 3 -9.30 20.10 -5.10
CA ARG A 3 -8.74 18.78 -5.47
C ARG A 3 -7.81 18.20 -4.40
N PHE A 4 -6.96 19.04 -3.82
CA PHE A 4 -6.06 18.62 -2.74
C PHE A 4 -6.85 18.20 -1.50
N LEU A 5 -7.87 18.98 -1.13
CA LEU A 5 -8.75 18.66 -0.01
C LEU A 5 -9.46 17.32 -0.21
N PHE A 6 -9.91 16.99 -1.43
CA PHE A 6 -10.46 15.67 -1.74
C PHE A 6 -9.43 14.53 -1.59
N HIS A 7 -8.17 14.75 -1.99
CA HIS A 7 -7.11 13.75 -1.78
C HIS A 7 -6.84 13.50 -0.30
N VAL A 8 -6.78 14.56 0.51
CA VAL A 8 -6.59 14.43 1.97
C VAL A 8 -7.78 13.73 2.61
N LEU A 9 -9.01 14.13 2.27
CA LEU A 9 -10.22 13.50 2.80
C LEU A 9 -10.28 12.01 2.44
N PHE A 10 -9.99 11.66 1.19
CA PHE A 10 -9.98 10.27 0.76
C PHE A 10 -8.90 9.45 1.46
N PHE A 11 -7.70 10.02 1.66
CA PHE A 11 -6.66 9.38 2.44
C PHE A 11 -7.09 9.14 3.89
N ILE A 12 -7.73 10.11 4.55
CA ILE A 12 -8.25 9.95 5.91
C ILE A 12 -9.29 8.83 5.97
N ILE A 13 -10.25 8.78 5.03
CA ILE A 13 -11.25 7.70 4.96
C ILE A 13 -10.55 6.35 4.80
N LEU A 14 -9.56 6.26 3.91
CA LEU A 14 -8.80 5.05 3.67
C LEU A 14 -8.02 4.59 4.92
N LEU A 15 -7.40 5.53 5.64
CA LEU A 15 -6.73 5.26 6.91
C LEU A 15 -7.70 4.77 7.98
N ILE A 16 -8.85 5.43 8.15
CA ILE A 16 -9.87 5.01 9.12
C ILE A 16 -10.31 3.58 8.82
N PHE A 17 -10.55 3.27 7.55
CA PHE A 17 -10.96 1.93 7.17
C PHE A 17 -9.84 0.89 7.41
N GLN A 18 -8.59 1.20 7.07
CA GLN A 18 -7.45 0.32 7.36
C GLN A 18 -7.29 0.07 8.86
N VAL A 19 -7.25 1.12 9.68
CA VAL A 19 -6.92 1.03 11.11
C VAL A 19 -8.11 0.57 11.94
N SER A 20 -9.34 0.95 11.60
CA SER A 20 -10.52 0.64 12.41
C SER A 20 -11.24 -0.62 11.95
N PHE A 21 -11.30 -0.86 10.64
CA PHE A 21 -12.03 -2.01 10.09
C PHE A 21 -11.10 -3.17 9.79
N ILE A 22 -10.05 -2.98 8.98
CA ILE A 22 -9.17 -4.08 8.58
C ILE A 22 -8.41 -4.64 9.78
N PHE A 23 -7.77 -3.81 10.60
CA PHE A 23 -7.06 -4.31 11.79
C PHE A 23 -7.94 -4.94 12.86
N ALA A 24 -9.27 -4.72 12.82
CA ALA A 24 -10.21 -5.38 13.72
C ALA A 24 -10.64 -6.78 13.23
N LEU A 25 -10.29 -7.16 12.00
CA LEU A 25 -10.60 -8.49 11.47
C LEU A 25 -9.73 -9.57 12.15
N PRO A 26 -10.20 -10.83 12.20
CA PRO A 26 -9.38 -11.92 12.70
C PRO A 26 -8.19 -12.19 11.77
N TYR A 27 -7.05 -12.55 12.36
CA TYR A 27 -5.91 -13.04 11.59
C TYR A 27 -6.30 -14.23 10.70
N PRO A 28 -5.89 -14.27 9.42
CA PRO A 28 -4.92 -13.38 8.76
C PRO A 28 -5.52 -12.19 7.98
N LEU A 29 -6.84 -11.98 8.03
CA LEU A 29 -7.52 -10.93 7.25
C LEU A 29 -7.10 -9.51 7.65
N ASP A 30 -6.66 -9.33 8.90
CA ASP A 30 -6.08 -8.10 9.44
C ASP A 30 -4.81 -7.62 8.70
N ARG A 31 -4.18 -8.51 7.92
CA ARG A 31 -2.95 -8.20 7.15
C ARG A 31 -3.21 -7.65 5.76
N THR A 32 -4.47 -7.37 5.40
CA THR A 32 -4.79 -6.78 4.10
C THR A 32 -4.18 -5.37 3.98
N PRO A 33 -3.23 -5.10 3.06
CA PRO A 33 -2.53 -3.83 3.00
C PRO A 33 -3.29 -2.84 2.09
N LEU A 34 -4.51 -2.45 2.50
CA LEU A 34 -5.42 -1.68 1.65
C LEU A 34 -4.82 -0.34 1.20
N VAL A 35 -4.18 0.39 2.13
CA VAL A 35 -3.55 1.68 1.83
C VAL A 35 -2.51 1.53 0.73
N LEU A 36 -1.67 0.48 0.81
CA LEU A 36 -0.65 0.20 -0.18
C LEU A 36 -1.26 -0.17 -1.52
N VAL A 37 -2.23 -1.09 -1.54
CA VAL A 37 -2.90 -1.54 -2.77
C VAL A 37 -3.54 -0.36 -3.50
N VAL A 38 -4.30 0.48 -2.78
CA VAL A 38 -4.98 1.65 -3.35
C VAL A 38 -3.96 2.69 -3.82
N THR A 39 -2.89 2.92 -3.06
CA THR A 39 -1.84 3.87 -3.44
C THR A 39 -1.11 3.42 -4.71
N VAL A 40 -0.65 2.17 -4.76
CA VAL A 40 0.03 1.61 -5.94
C VAL A 40 -0.90 1.65 -7.15
N TYR A 41 -2.15 1.24 -6.98
CA TYR A 41 -3.15 1.29 -8.05
C TYR A 41 -3.34 2.71 -8.58
N LEU A 42 -3.62 3.68 -7.70
CA LEU A 42 -3.85 5.06 -8.11
C LEU A 42 -2.59 5.70 -8.71
N TYR A 43 -1.43 5.47 -8.12
CA TYR A 43 -0.16 6.00 -8.61
C TYR A 43 0.16 5.47 -10.01
N GLN A 44 0.12 4.15 -10.22
CA GLN A 44 0.40 3.56 -11.53
C GLN A 44 -0.66 3.92 -12.58
N TYR A 45 -1.93 4.03 -12.17
CA TYR A 45 -3.02 4.29 -13.11
C TYR A 45 -3.13 5.77 -13.52
N THR A 46 -2.90 6.69 -12.59
CA THR A 46 -3.06 8.14 -12.83
C THR A 46 -1.74 8.88 -13.02
N ASN A 47 -0.62 8.26 -12.64
CA ASN A 47 0.70 8.89 -12.54
C ASN A 47 0.68 10.20 -11.73
N ASN A 48 -0.21 10.29 -10.74
CA ASN A 48 -0.40 11.49 -9.95
C ASN A 48 0.57 11.51 -8.76
N MET A 49 1.52 12.45 -8.80
CA MET A 49 2.45 12.75 -7.72
C MET A 49 1.79 13.27 -6.43
N THR A 50 0.46 13.30 -6.33
CA THR A 50 -0.24 13.62 -5.08
C THR A 50 -0.51 12.37 -4.23
N VAL A 51 -0.27 11.16 -4.74
CA VAL A 51 -0.67 9.93 -4.03
C VAL A 51 0.50 9.31 -3.25
N TRP A 52 1.76 9.59 -3.62
CA TRP A 52 2.93 8.95 -2.99
C TRP A 52 3.01 9.21 -1.48
N TRP A 53 2.62 10.41 -1.02
CA TRP A 53 2.68 10.77 0.40
C TRP A 53 1.70 9.95 1.27
N TRP A 54 0.75 9.21 0.67
CA TRP A 54 -0.17 8.35 1.43
C TRP A 54 0.57 7.20 2.10
N LEU A 55 1.58 6.62 1.45
CA LEU A 55 2.40 5.57 2.07
C LEU A 55 3.22 6.12 3.25
N LEU A 56 3.82 7.30 3.08
CA LEU A 56 4.55 7.96 4.17
C LEU A 56 3.64 8.32 5.33
N GLY A 57 2.49 8.92 5.04
CA GLY A 57 1.50 9.27 6.05
C GLY A 57 1.01 8.05 6.80
N TYR A 58 0.87 6.91 6.11
CA TYR A 58 0.50 5.66 6.76
C TYR A 58 1.59 5.12 7.67
N GLY A 59 2.87 5.14 7.25
CA GLY A 59 3.99 4.78 8.11
C GLY A 59 4.06 5.63 9.39
N ILE A 60 3.84 6.95 9.27
CA ILE A 60 3.74 7.86 10.43
C ILE A 60 2.62 7.44 11.38
N VAL A 61 1.44 7.10 10.85
CA VAL A 61 0.29 6.67 11.67
C VAL A 61 0.60 5.35 12.39
N LEU A 62 1.25 4.40 11.72
CA LEU A 62 1.64 3.13 12.33
C LEU A 62 2.62 3.34 13.50
N ASP A 63 3.60 4.23 13.32
CA ASP A 63 4.56 4.58 14.37
C ASP A 63 3.89 5.31 15.56
N ILE A 64 2.99 6.26 15.29
CA ILE A 64 2.28 7.00 16.34
C ILE A 64 1.38 6.09 17.18
N LEU A 65 0.70 5.14 16.53
CA LEU A 65 -0.22 4.23 17.20
C LEU A 65 0.47 2.99 17.79
N ALA A 66 1.75 2.77 17.47
CA ALA A 66 2.52 1.59 17.89
C ALA A 66 1.81 0.25 17.59
N ILE A 67 1.12 0.16 16.44
CA ILE A 67 0.36 -1.05 16.03
C ILE A 67 1.22 -2.00 15.19
N SER A 68 2.33 -1.51 14.65
CA SER A 68 3.22 -2.29 13.79
C SER A 68 4.08 -3.29 14.57
N VAL A 69 4.54 -4.31 13.84
CA VAL A 69 5.49 -5.31 14.37
C VAL A 69 6.92 -4.77 14.31
N ALA A 70 7.26 -4.00 13.27
CA ALA A 70 8.57 -3.37 13.17
C ALA A 70 8.55 -1.95 13.75
N PRO A 71 9.63 -1.53 14.41
CA PRO A 71 9.79 -0.13 14.82
C PRO A 71 10.17 0.74 13.62
N PHE A 72 9.81 2.02 13.69
CA PHE A 72 10.14 3.04 12.69
C PHE A 72 9.63 2.70 11.28
N GLU A 73 8.35 2.31 11.19
CA GLU A 73 7.66 2.00 9.94
C GLU A 73 7.76 3.11 8.91
N ILE A 74 7.84 4.37 9.31
CA ILE A 74 8.05 5.49 8.38
C ILE A 74 9.23 5.26 7.43
N PHE A 75 10.34 4.65 7.89
CA PHE A 75 11.48 4.36 7.02
C PHE A 75 11.20 3.22 6.05
N SER A 76 10.56 2.15 6.51
CA SER A 76 10.13 1.02 5.67
C SER A 76 9.17 1.50 4.57
N TYR A 77 8.17 2.32 4.93
CA TYR A 77 7.21 2.88 3.99
C TYR A 77 7.83 3.94 3.08
N ALA A 78 8.87 4.67 3.51
CA ALA A 78 9.63 5.55 2.64
C ALA A 78 10.37 4.77 1.55
N LEU A 79 11.04 3.67 1.91
CA LEU A 79 11.68 2.78 0.94
C LEU A 79 10.65 2.18 -0.02
N ALA A 80 9.54 1.66 0.51
CA ALA A 80 8.43 1.13 -0.29
C ALA A 80 7.89 2.18 -1.28
N CYS A 81 7.75 3.43 -0.84
CA CYS A 81 7.32 4.55 -1.68
C CYS A 81 8.32 4.84 -2.82
N VAL A 82 9.62 4.91 -2.52
CA VAL A 82 10.66 5.10 -3.54
C VAL A 82 10.67 3.94 -4.54
N THR A 83 10.56 2.70 -4.05
CA THR A 83 10.45 1.51 -4.90
C THR A 83 9.24 1.58 -5.82
N MET A 84 8.06 1.93 -5.30
CA MET A 84 6.86 2.11 -6.12
C MET A 84 7.09 3.15 -7.23
N ILE A 85 7.66 4.31 -6.88
CA ILE A 85 7.93 5.39 -7.85
C ILE A 85 8.85 4.90 -8.97
N LEU A 86 9.94 4.22 -8.62
CA LEU A 86 10.92 3.71 -9.59
C LEU A 86 10.31 2.63 -10.48
N LEU A 87 9.58 1.68 -9.89
CA LEU A 87 8.94 0.58 -10.61
C LEU A 87 7.91 1.11 -11.61
N VAL A 88 7.03 2.01 -11.19
CA VAL A 88 6.02 2.60 -12.09
C VAL A 88 6.66 3.44 -13.20
N SER A 89 7.71 4.21 -12.90
CA SER A 89 8.31 5.13 -13.86
C SER A 89 9.22 4.44 -14.88
N HIS A 90 9.87 3.33 -14.51
CA HIS A 90 10.94 2.72 -15.32
C HIS A 90 10.70 1.26 -15.71
N VAL A 91 9.94 0.48 -14.93
CA VAL A 91 9.84 -0.98 -15.13
C VAL A 91 8.45 -1.37 -15.63
N PHE A 92 7.41 -1.00 -14.89
CA PHE A 92 6.01 -1.33 -15.15
C PHE A 92 5.21 -0.11 -15.60
N THR A 93 5.69 0.56 -16.64
CA THR A 93 5.04 1.75 -17.22
C THR A 93 3.64 1.46 -17.78
N ASN A 94 3.38 0.20 -18.13
CA ASN A 94 2.07 -0.26 -18.59
C ASN A 94 1.06 -0.32 -17.44
N ARG A 95 -0.14 0.22 -17.67
CA ARG A 95 -1.27 0.19 -16.73
C ARG A 95 -2.04 -1.15 -16.75
N SER A 96 -1.33 -2.24 -17.01
CA SER A 96 -1.90 -3.59 -17.06
C SER A 96 -2.10 -4.13 -15.64
N PHE A 97 -3.02 -5.08 -15.49
CA PHE A 97 -3.22 -5.77 -14.23
C PHE A 97 -1.92 -6.39 -13.70
N TYR A 98 -1.15 -7.03 -14.60
CA TYR A 98 0.14 -7.63 -14.28
C TYR A 98 1.14 -6.58 -13.78
N GLY A 99 1.23 -5.43 -14.44
CA GLY A 99 2.11 -4.34 -14.02
C GLY A 99 1.77 -3.84 -12.62
N ILE A 100 0.49 -3.60 -12.34
CA ILE A 100 0.05 -3.10 -11.02
C ILE A 100 0.28 -4.13 -9.92
N THR A 101 -0.03 -5.39 -10.20
CA THR A 101 0.15 -6.49 -9.24
C THR A 101 1.64 -6.72 -8.96
N ALA A 102 2.48 -6.73 -10.00
CA ALA A 102 3.93 -6.86 -9.83
C ALA A 102 4.53 -5.70 -9.02
N THR A 103 4.12 -4.45 -9.31
CA THR A 103 4.53 -3.29 -8.50
C THR A 103 4.13 -3.47 -7.04
N ALA A 104 2.88 -3.82 -6.75
CA ALA A 104 2.41 -3.99 -5.38
C ALA A 104 3.19 -5.08 -4.62
N LEU A 105 3.43 -6.23 -5.27
CA LEU A 105 4.17 -7.34 -4.68
C LEU A 105 5.64 -7.00 -4.42
N LEU A 106 6.31 -6.35 -5.37
CA LEU A 106 7.71 -5.93 -5.18
C LEU A 106 7.84 -4.84 -4.13
N THR A 107 6.89 -3.91 -4.07
CA THR A 107 6.83 -2.90 -3.00
C THR A 107 6.65 -3.55 -1.63
N LEU A 108 5.77 -4.54 -1.50
CA LEU A 108 5.62 -5.34 -0.26
C LEU A 108 6.88 -6.16 0.06
N MET A 109 7.59 -6.64 -0.94
CA MET A 109 8.84 -7.39 -0.74
C MET A 109 9.93 -6.48 -0.19
N VAL A 110 10.07 -5.26 -0.73
CA VAL A 110 10.97 -4.25 -0.17
C VAL A 110 10.56 -3.87 1.25
N LEU A 111 9.26 -3.68 1.50
CA LEU A 111 8.75 -3.39 2.84
C LEU A 111 9.16 -4.49 3.83
N MET A 112 8.88 -5.76 3.51
CA MET A 112 9.27 -6.92 4.32
C MET A 112 10.78 -6.97 4.59
N ILE A 113 11.62 -6.74 3.57
CA ILE A 113 13.08 -6.73 3.73
C ILE A 113 13.49 -5.58 4.66
N SER A 114 12.93 -4.38 4.48
CA SER A 114 13.25 -3.23 5.32
C SER A 114 12.83 -3.41 6.78
N GLU A 115 11.65 -3.96 7.04
CA GLU A 115 11.16 -4.27 8.38
C GLU A 115 12.05 -5.31 9.06
N LEU A 116 12.43 -6.38 8.36
CA LEU A 116 13.35 -7.40 8.87
C LEU A 116 14.73 -6.82 9.20
N LEU A 117 15.24 -5.90 8.36
CA LEU A 117 16.50 -5.21 8.63
C LEU A 117 16.40 -4.33 9.87
N LEU A 118 15.32 -3.55 10.04
CA LEU A 118 15.13 -2.70 11.21
C LEU A 118 14.97 -3.51 12.50
N ILE A 119 14.23 -4.61 12.46
CA ILE A 119 14.12 -5.53 13.59
C ILE A 119 15.47 -6.19 13.88
N GLY A 120 16.22 -6.56 12.84
CA GLY A 120 17.57 -7.11 12.99
C GLY A 120 18.53 -6.11 13.66
N VAL A 121 18.50 -4.85 13.22
CA VAL A 121 19.33 -3.78 13.80
C VAL A 121 18.93 -3.50 15.24
N THR A 122 17.64 -3.37 15.53
CA THR A 122 17.18 -3.11 16.91
C THR A 122 17.51 -4.27 17.85
N HIS A 123 17.45 -5.51 17.38
CA HIS A 123 17.88 -6.68 18.15
C HIS A 123 19.39 -6.69 18.49
N LEU A 124 20.25 -6.02 17.71
CA LEU A 124 21.66 -5.85 18.10
C LEU A 124 21.83 -4.96 19.33
N PHE A 125 20.85 -4.10 19.61
CA PHE A 125 20.87 -3.15 20.72
C PHE A 125 19.88 -3.48 21.85
N SER A 126 19.03 -4.50 21.67
CA SER A 126 18.05 -4.94 22.66
C SER A 126 18.14 -6.44 22.92
N SER A 127 17.85 -6.88 24.15
CA SER A 127 17.84 -8.31 24.51
C SER A 127 16.53 -9.02 24.18
N GLU A 128 15.67 -8.40 23.37
CA GLU A 128 14.35 -8.94 23.04
C GLU A 128 14.43 -10.10 22.05
N VAL A 129 13.40 -10.95 22.01
CA VAL A 129 13.38 -12.10 21.10
C VAL A 129 13.26 -11.63 19.66
N PHE A 130 14.11 -12.14 18.77
CA PHE A 130 14.05 -11.84 17.34
C PHE A 130 12.81 -12.47 16.68
N VAL A 131 11.72 -11.69 16.51
CA VAL A 131 10.41 -12.16 16.03
C VAL A 131 10.26 -12.11 14.50
N TRP A 132 11.30 -12.51 13.76
CA TRP A 132 11.32 -12.43 12.28
C TRP A 132 10.20 -13.22 11.60
N LYS A 133 9.79 -14.35 12.18
CA LYS A 133 8.73 -15.21 11.61
C LYS A 133 7.43 -14.45 11.47
N ASN A 134 7.06 -13.64 12.47
CA ASN A 134 5.79 -12.91 12.46
C ASN A 134 5.76 -11.89 11.32
N VAL A 135 6.88 -11.21 11.07
CA VAL A 135 7.04 -10.26 9.97
C VAL A 135 6.87 -10.96 8.63
N VAL A 136 7.63 -12.05 8.41
CA VAL A 136 7.58 -12.81 7.15
C VAL A 136 6.17 -13.34 6.90
N PHE A 137 5.55 -14.03 7.86
CA PHE A 137 4.21 -14.57 7.69
C PHE A 137 3.16 -13.47 7.50
N SER A 138 3.25 -12.37 8.25
CA SER A 138 2.37 -11.21 8.09
C SER A 138 2.45 -10.63 6.68
N GLN A 139 3.66 -10.43 6.16
CA GLN A 139 3.86 -9.86 4.83
C GLN A 139 3.51 -10.83 3.71
N LEU A 140 3.71 -12.14 3.87
CA LEU A 140 3.25 -13.14 2.91
C LEU A 140 1.72 -13.15 2.80
N TRP A 141 1.00 -13.08 3.92
CA TRP A 141 -0.45 -12.88 3.90
C TRP A 141 -0.83 -11.55 3.27
N GLY A 142 -0.09 -10.47 3.57
CA GLY A 142 -0.27 -9.17 2.95
C GLY A 142 -0.14 -9.22 1.42
N MET A 143 0.87 -9.92 0.89
CA MET A 143 1.05 -10.14 -0.55
C MET A 143 -0.11 -10.93 -1.17
N PHE A 144 -0.55 -11.98 -0.49
CA PHE A 144 -1.70 -12.78 -0.93
C PHE A 144 -2.98 -11.92 -0.99
N PHE A 145 -3.31 -11.21 0.08
CA PHE A 145 -4.50 -10.35 0.14
C PHE A 145 -4.39 -9.12 -0.78
N ALA A 146 -3.19 -8.58 -1.00
CA ALA A 146 -2.97 -7.52 -2.00
C ALA A 146 -3.30 -8.01 -3.41
N SER A 147 -2.86 -9.23 -3.75
CA SER A 147 -3.15 -9.87 -5.04
C SER A 147 -4.65 -10.12 -5.20
N MET A 148 -5.31 -10.65 -4.16
CA MET A 148 -6.76 -10.86 -4.16
C MET A 148 -7.52 -9.54 -4.29
N ALA A 149 -7.15 -8.52 -3.52
CA ALA A 149 -7.78 -7.21 -3.58
C ALA A 149 -7.67 -6.62 -4.99
N LEU A 150 -6.49 -6.66 -5.60
CA LEU A 150 -6.29 -6.18 -6.97
C LEU A 150 -7.11 -6.98 -8.00
N LEU A 151 -7.27 -8.30 -7.84
CA LEU A 151 -8.09 -9.13 -8.73
C LEU A 151 -9.55 -8.66 -8.76
N PHE A 152 -10.12 -8.23 -7.63
CA PHE A 152 -11.49 -7.73 -7.58
C PHE A 152 -11.60 -6.25 -7.94
N VAL A 153 -10.63 -5.45 -7.49
CA VAL A 153 -10.62 -4.00 -7.65
C VAL A 153 -10.36 -3.59 -9.12
N PHE A 154 -9.41 -4.24 -9.79
CA PHE A 154 -8.98 -3.85 -11.13
C PHE A 154 -10.11 -3.96 -12.18
N PRO A 155 -10.88 -5.06 -12.29
CA PRO A 155 -11.98 -5.16 -13.24
C PRO A 155 -13.10 -4.15 -12.98
N LEU A 156 -13.40 -3.87 -11.71
CA LEU A 156 -14.43 -2.91 -11.32
C LEU A 156 -14.09 -1.50 -11.79
N PHE A 157 -12.88 -1.02 -11.48
CA PHE A 157 -12.46 0.31 -11.90
C PHE A 157 -12.29 0.44 -13.41
N ARG A 158 -11.80 -0.63 -14.09
CA ARG A 158 -11.73 -0.64 -15.55
C ARG A 158 -13.13 -0.50 -16.18
N LYS A 159 -14.13 -1.22 -15.66
CA LYS A 159 -15.53 -1.12 -16.12
C LYS A 159 -16.11 0.26 -15.86
N MET A 160 -15.98 0.80 -14.65
CA MET A 160 -16.49 2.14 -14.32
C MET A 160 -15.94 3.21 -15.26
N ARG A 161 -14.64 3.17 -15.57
CA ARG A 161 -14.05 4.11 -16.52
C ARG A 161 -14.65 3.99 -17.92
N MET A 162 -14.81 2.76 -18.42
CA MET A 162 -15.42 2.54 -19.74
C MET A 162 -16.85 3.08 -19.81
N VAL A 163 -17.62 2.93 -18.74
CA VAL A 163 -18.97 3.49 -18.62
C VAL A 163 -18.91 5.01 -18.63
N VAL A 164 -18.09 5.61 -17.75
CA VAL A 164 -17.95 7.07 -17.66
C VAL A 164 -17.50 7.68 -18.99
N SER A 165 -16.53 7.07 -19.68
CA SER A 165 -16.07 7.56 -20.98
C SER A 165 -17.16 7.47 -22.05
N LYS A 166 -17.95 6.39 -22.07
CA LYS A 166 -19.06 6.24 -23.03
C LYS A 166 -20.15 7.29 -22.77
N THR A 167 -20.59 7.44 -21.53
CA THR A 167 -21.62 8.42 -21.17
C THR A 167 -21.21 9.87 -21.39
N LEU A 168 -19.91 10.19 -21.31
CA LEU A 168 -19.40 11.53 -21.59
C LEU A 168 -19.26 11.77 -23.09
N LEU A 169 -18.80 10.78 -23.87
CA LEU A 169 -18.66 10.88 -25.32
C LEU A 169 -20.01 10.92 -26.05
N GLU A 170 -21.06 10.30 -25.50
CA GLU A 170 -22.43 10.38 -26.08
C GLU A 170 -23.14 11.73 -25.80
N ARG A 171 -22.54 12.59 -24.97
CA ARG A 171 -23.09 13.92 -24.65
C ARG A 171 -22.42 15.07 -25.43
N PHE A 172 -21.46 14.77 -26.29
CA PHE A 172 -20.77 15.73 -27.18
C PHE A 172 -20.85 15.24 -28.63
#